data_AF-A0A538JTN0-F1
#
_entry.id   AF-A0A538JTN0-F1
#
_cell.length_a   1.000
_cell.length_b   1.000
_cell.length_c   1.000
_cell.angle_alpha   90.00
_cell.angle_beta   90.00
_cell.angle_gamma   90.00
#
_symmetry.space_group_name_H-M   'P 1'
#
loop_
_entity.id
_entity.type
_entity.pdbx_description
1 polymer ?
#
loop_
_entity_poly.entity_id
_entity_poly.type
_entity_poly.pdbx_seq_one_letter_code
_entity_poly.pdbx_strand_id
1 'polypeptide(L)'
;MSASDLDAVIVGSGPGGSTAADVLTAAGWSVVIVEKGRNHLIDLDDPHRLMADYSNDELKFMSRWFLGPDPLLEPRTFRRDD
;
A
#
# COMPACT_ATOMS: atom_id res chain seq x y z
N MET A 1 22.38 -5.94 8.19
CA MET A 1 21.27 -6.36 9.05
C MET A 1 20.78 -7.70 8.56
N SER A 2 20.85 -8.71 9.42
CA SER A 2 20.14 -9.96 9.24
C SER A 2 18.69 -9.79 9.74
N ALA A 3 17.77 -10.66 9.33
CA ALA A 3 16.37 -10.57 9.78
C ALA A 3 16.21 -10.69 11.32
N SER A 4 17.18 -11.29 12.01
CA SER A 4 17.23 -11.35 13.47
C SER A 4 17.66 -10.04 14.16
N ASP A 5 18.07 -9.02 13.38
CA ASP A 5 18.44 -7.70 13.90
C ASP A 5 17.26 -6.71 13.86
N LEU A 6 16.06 -7.16 13.44
CA LEU A 6 14.86 -6.33 13.32
C LEU A 6 13.93 -6.56 14.51
N ASP A 7 13.32 -5.49 15.00
CA ASP A 7 12.32 -5.54 16.06
C ASP A 7 10.93 -5.89 15.52
N ALA A 8 10.63 -5.55 14.25
CA ALA A 8 9.35 -5.90 13.62
C ALA A 8 9.43 -6.13 12.09
N VAL A 9 8.60 -7.06 11.62
CA VAL A 9 8.30 -7.31 10.21
C VAL A 9 6.82 -7.06 9.95
N ILE A 10 6.51 -6.15 9.04
CA ILE A 10 5.13 -5.81 8.66
C ILE A 10 4.88 -6.34 7.24
N VAL A 11 3.81 -7.12 7.08
CA VAL A 11 3.40 -7.66 5.78
C VAL A 11 2.24 -6.82 5.25
N GLY A 12 2.52 -6.00 4.23
CA GLY A 12 1.60 -5.08 3.58
C GLY A 12 1.83 -3.62 3.97
N SER A 13 2.03 -2.75 2.98
CA SER A 13 2.21 -1.29 3.17
C SER A 13 0.92 -0.50 2.99
N GLY A 14 -0.23 -1.15 3.21
CA GLY A 14 -1.53 -0.50 3.24
C GLY A 14 -1.68 0.45 4.43
N PRO A 15 -2.84 1.12 4.59
CA PRO A 15 -3.04 2.14 5.62
C PRO A 15 -2.68 1.66 7.03
N GLY A 16 -3.07 0.44 7.41
CA GLY A 16 -2.76 -0.12 8.72
C GLY A 16 -1.27 -0.42 8.91
N GLY A 17 -0.65 -1.08 7.93
CA GLY A 17 0.77 -1.47 8.00
C GLY A 17 1.71 -0.27 8.05
N SER A 18 1.48 0.72 7.20
CA SER A 18 2.28 1.95 7.18
C SER A 18 2.08 2.79 8.44
N THR A 19 0.85 2.87 8.99
CA THR A 19 0.60 3.57 10.26
C THR A 19 1.33 2.89 11.42
N ALA A 20 1.30 1.55 11.48
CA ALA A 20 2.04 0.81 12.50
C ALA A 20 3.55 1.03 12.38
N ALA A 21 4.09 1.04 11.15
CA ALA A 21 5.49 1.31 10.91
C ALA A 21 5.92 2.71 11.38
N ASP A 22 5.12 3.73 11.10
CA ASP A 22 5.37 5.11 11.53
C ASP A 22 5.50 5.21 13.05
N VAL A 23 4.51 4.66 13.78
CA VAL A 23 4.52 4.67 15.25
C VAL A 23 5.70 3.87 15.83
N LEU A 24 5.98 2.68 15.29
CA LEU A 24 7.07 1.82 15.79
C LEU A 24 8.44 2.44 15.55
N THR A 25 8.68 2.99 14.37
CA THR A 25 9.96 3.66 14.05
C THR A 25 10.15 4.94 14.87
N ALA A 26 9.08 5.72 15.10
CA ALA A 26 9.12 6.86 16.02
C ALA A 26 9.46 6.45 17.46
N ALA A 27 9.10 5.23 17.88
CA ALA A 27 9.49 4.63 19.15
C ALA A 27 10.91 4.03 19.15
N GLY A 28 11.66 4.16 18.06
CA GLY A 28 13.05 3.72 17.93
C GLY A 28 13.23 2.27 17.47
N TRP A 29 12.17 1.60 17.02
CA TRP A 29 12.25 0.21 16.55
C TRP A 29 12.83 0.15 15.14
N SER A 30 13.62 -0.89 14.89
CA SER A 30 14.06 -1.29 13.56
C SER A 30 12.97 -2.12 12.89
N VAL A 31 12.39 -1.59 11.81
CA VAL A 31 11.20 -2.17 11.16
C VAL A 31 11.46 -2.41 9.67
N VAL A 32 11.01 -3.56 9.16
CA VAL A 32 10.92 -3.81 7.72
C VAL A 32 9.46 -3.98 7.30
N ILE A 33 9.11 -3.42 6.14
CA ILE A 33 7.82 -3.66 5.50
C ILE A 33 8.05 -4.44 4.22
N VAL A 34 7.23 -5.47 3.99
CA VAL A 34 7.19 -6.20 2.72
C VAL A 34 5.80 -6.04 2.09
N GLU A 35 5.76 -5.48 0.88
CA GLU A 35 4.53 -5.28 0.10
C GLU A 35 4.62 -6.09 -1.19
N LYS A 36 3.52 -6.74 -1.57
CA LYS A 36 3.42 -7.50 -2.82
C LYS A 36 3.30 -6.55 -4.02
N GLY A 37 2.58 -5.45 -3.84
CA GLY A 37 2.41 -4.39 -4.81
C GLY A 37 3.74 -3.80 -5.27
N ARG A 38 3.76 -3.32 -6.50
CA ARG A 38 4.92 -2.61 -7.04
C ARG A 38 5.06 -1.28 -6.29
N ASN A 39 6.29 -0.93 -5.90
CA ASN A 39 6.58 0.42 -5.44
C ASN A 39 6.48 1.35 -6.65
N HIS A 40 5.42 2.15 -6.70
CA HIS A 40 5.21 3.09 -7.79
C HIS A 40 5.81 4.47 -7.48
N LEU A 41 6.18 4.76 -6.22
CA LEU A 41 6.48 6.12 -5.75
C LEU A 41 7.94 6.53 -5.94
N ILE A 42 8.83 5.62 -6.31
CA ILE A 42 10.26 5.88 -6.26
C ILE A 42 10.97 5.17 -7.41
N ASP A 43 11.31 5.93 -8.46
CA ASP A 43 12.54 5.64 -9.21
C ASP A 43 13.67 6.07 -8.26
N LEU A 44 14.31 5.09 -7.60
CA LEU A 44 15.35 5.35 -6.61
C LEU A 44 16.60 5.95 -7.27
N ASP A 45 16.74 5.80 -8.58
CA ASP A 45 17.86 6.34 -9.35
C ASP A 45 17.58 7.78 -9.80
N ASP A 46 16.31 8.14 -10.05
CA ASP A 46 15.90 9.51 -10.41
C ASP A 46 14.59 9.93 -9.70
N PRO A 47 14.67 10.42 -8.43
CA PRO A 47 13.51 10.79 -7.63
C PRO A 47 12.79 12.06 -8.12
N HIS A 48 13.35 12.76 -9.10
CA HIS A 48 12.75 13.95 -9.71
C HIS A 48 12.09 13.67 -11.06
N ARG A 49 12.22 12.44 -11.57
CA ARG A 49 11.59 12.06 -12.82
C ARG A 49 10.08 12.18 -12.69
N LEU A 50 9.48 13.00 -13.57
CA LEU A 50 8.03 13.05 -13.70
C LEU A 50 7.53 11.69 -14.16
N MET A 51 6.87 10.98 -13.24
CA MET A 51 6.32 9.65 -13.51
C MET A 51 5.08 9.78 -14.41
N ALA A 52 5.23 9.40 -15.69
CA ALA A 52 4.11 9.28 -16.63
C ALA A 52 3.25 8.02 -16.38
N ASP A 53 3.72 7.11 -15.53
CA ASP A 53 3.05 5.83 -15.25
C ASP A 53 1.82 5.98 -14.34
N TYR A 54 1.71 7.12 -13.64
CA TYR A 54 0.49 7.49 -12.94
C TYR A 54 -0.44 8.21 -13.88
N SER A 55 -1.55 7.57 -14.18
CA SER A 55 -2.68 8.24 -14.78
C SER A 55 -3.23 9.27 -13.80
N ASN A 56 -3.01 10.55 -14.10
CA ASN A 56 -3.53 11.69 -13.35
C ASN A 56 -5.02 11.93 -13.65
N ASP A 57 -5.81 10.86 -13.63
CA ASP A 57 -7.22 10.94 -13.96
C ASP A 57 -8.04 10.60 -12.72
N GLU A 58 -8.59 11.64 -12.10
CA GLU A 58 -9.53 11.55 -10.98
C GLU A 58 -10.75 10.67 -11.32
N LEU A 59 -11.11 10.51 -12.59
CA LEU A 59 -12.15 9.56 -13.02
C LEU A 59 -11.76 8.11 -12.71
N LYS A 60 -10.47 7.76 -12.62
CA LYS A 60 -10.09 6.41 -12.19
C LYS A 60 -10.42 6.16 -10.73
N PHE A 61 -10.21 7.17 -9.89
CA PHE A 61 -10.56 7.11 -8.47
C PHE A 61 -12.07 7.18 -8.23
N MET A 62 -12.81 7.98 -9.02
CA MET A 62 -14.26 8.16 -8.85
C MET A 62 -15.13 7.18 -9.64
N SER A 63 -14.71 6.73 -10.82
CA SER A 63 -15.58 6.04 -11.79
C SER A 63 -15.15 4.62 -12.14
N ARG A 64 -13.93 4.19 -11.79
CA ARG A 64 -13.41 2.86 -12.19
C ARG A 64 -13.07 1.96 -11.00
N TRP A 65 -13.66 2.27 -9.84
CA TRP A 65 -13.54 1.47 -8.61
C TRP A 65 -12.09 1.15 -8.22
N PHE A 66 -11.12 2.00 -8.53
CA PHE A 66 -9.69 1.65 -8.42
C PHE A 66 -9.23 1.23 -7.00
N LEU A 67 -9.87 1.76 -5.95
CA LEU A 67 -9.54 1.48 -4.55
C LEU A 67 -10.36 0.32 -3.94
N GLY A 68 -11.26 -0.30 -4.71
CA GLY A 68 -12.12 -1.38 -4.24
C GLY A 68 -12.41 -2.42 -5.33
N PRO A 69 -13.09 -3.52 -5.00
CA PRO A 69 -13.51 -4.47 -6.01
C PRO A 69 -14.59 -3.87 -6.91
N ASP A 70 -14.48 -4.13 -8.21
CA ASP A 70 -15.44 -3.67 -9.22
C ASP A 70 -16.80 -4.36 -8.99
N PRO A 71 -17.92 -3.63 -8.82
CA PRO A 71 -19.22 -4.22 -8.50
C PRO A 71 -19.79 -5.13 -9.60
N LEU A 72 -19.35 -4.95 -10.86
CA LEU A 72 -19.80 -5.73 -12.00
C LEU A 72 -18.87 -6.92 -12.27
N LEU A 73 -17.56 -6.71 -12.22
CA LEU A 73 -16.55 -7.74 -12.53
C LEU A 73 -16.18 -8.59 -11.30
N GLU A 74 -16.30 -8.05 -10.09
CA GLU A 74 -15.95 -8.68 -8.81
C GLU A 74 -17.09 -8.57 -7.78
N PRO A 75 -18.32 -9.05 -8.09
CA PRO A 75 -19.47 -8.90 -7.21
C PRO A 75 -19.27 -9.67 -5.89
N ARG A 76 -19.40 -8.96 -4.76
CA ARG A 76 -19.36 -9.57 -3.43
C ARG A 76 -20.76 -9.86 -2.92
N THR A 77 -20.98 -11.08 -2.46
CA THR A 77 -22.18 -11.46 -1.71
C THR A 77 -22.02 -11.06 -0.25
N PHE A 78 -22.94 -10.24 0.25
CA PHE A 78 -23.04 -9.92 1.66
C PHE A 78 -23.99 -10.91 2.33
N ARG A 79 -23.67 -11.30 3.56
CA ARG A 79 -24.60 -12.04 4.41
C ARG A 79 -25.76 -11.09 4.73
N ARG A 80 -26.99 -11.49 4.42
CA ARG A 80 -28.16 -10.78 4.94
C ARG A 80 -28.32 -11.18 6.40
N ASP A 81 -28.58 -10.21 7.27
CA ASP A 81 -28.99 -10.51 8.64
C ASP A 81 -30.33 -11.28 8.58
N ASP A 82 -30.45 -12.31 9.42
CA ASP A 82 -31.66 -13.12 9.56
C ASP A 82 -32.77 -12.35 10.30
#